data_AF-A0A0F8Y0U8-F1
#
_entry.id   AF-A0A0F8Y0U8-F1
#
_cell.length_a   1.000
_cell.length_b   1.000
_cell.length_c   1.000
_cell.angle_alpha   90.00
_cell.angle_beta   90.00
_cell.angle_gamma   90.00
#
_symmetry.space_group_name_H-M   'P 1'
#
loop_
_entity.id
_entity.type
_entity.pdbx_description
1 polymer ?
#
loop_
_entity_poly.entity_id
_entity_poly.type
_entity_poly.pdbx_seq_one_letter_code
_entity_poly.pdbx_strand_id
1 'polypeptide(L)'
;MNEYENERELMDYLNVIWKRKWLIIIPTFVLVVAVGVYSFFLPREWEVDAIIQPSKYMTQTEDGVYSEITIVDPTQIAAQINEESYNNLIAAELNLDIREFPKLKAENLRDTNMLRISTREN
;
A
#
# COMPACT_ATOMS: atom_id res chain seq x y z
N MET A 1 14.26 -54.37 -15.04
CA MET A 1 13.15 -53.91 -14.18
C MET A 1 11.98 -53.68 -15.13
N ASN A 2 10.98 -54.55 -15.07
CA ASN A 2 10.02 -54.76 -16.17
C ASN A 2 8.98 -53.63 -16.20
N GLU A 3 8.93 -52.84 -17.27
CA GLU A 3 7.98 -51.73 -17.44
C GLU A 3 6.51 -52.17 -17.23
N TYR A 4 6.17 -53.37 -17.68
CA TYR A 4 4.82 -53.96 -17.57
C TYR A 4 4.31 -54.18 -16.14
N GLU A 5 5.22 -54.34 -15.18
CA GLU A 5 4.86 -54.58 -13.77
C GLU A 5 4.50 -53.25 -13.08
N ASN A 6 5.25 -52.20 -13.41
CA ASN A 6 5.05 -50.83 -12.92
C ASN A 6 3.75 -50.22 -13.48
N GLU A 7 3.43 -50.44 -14.76
CA GLU A 7 2.18 -49.99 -15.38
C GLU A 7 0.93 -50.54 -14.67
N ARG A 8 0.95 -51.82 -14.28
CA ARG A 8 -0.15 -52.45 -13.55
C ARG A 8 -0.31 -51.88 -12.14
N GLU A 9 0.78 -51.62 -11.43
CA GLU A 9 0.74 -50.99 -10.10
C GLU A 9 0.21 -49.56 -10.16
N LEU A 10 0.61 -48.76 -11.16
CA LEU A 10 0.11 -47.40 -11.34
C LEU A 10 -1.41 -47.36 -11.56
N MET A 11 -1.95 -48.25 -12.39
CA MET A 11 -3.40 -48.33 -12.63
C MET A 11 -4.19 -48.70 -11.37
N ASP A 12 -3.60 -49.49 -10.47
CA ASP A 12 -4.25 -49.85 -9.20
C ASP A 12 -4.27 -48.66 -8.22
N TYR A 13 -3.17 -47.91 -8.11
CA TYR A 13 -3.14 -46.65 -7.34
C TYR A 13 -4.15 -45.62 -7.87
N LEU A 14 -4.27 -45.48 -9.19
CA LEU A 14 -5.24 -44.56 -9.80
C LEU A 14 -6.69 -44.97 -9.48
N ASN A 15 -7.00 -46.26 -9.51
CA ASN A 15 -8.31 -46.79 -9.12
C ASN A 15 -8.61 -46.57 -7.63
N VAL A 16 -7.62 -46.72 -6.74
CA VAL A 16 -7.76 -46.42 -5.30
C VAL A 16 -8.05 -44.93 -5.08
N ILE A 17 -7.34 -44.05 -5.79
CA ILE A 17 -7.59 -42.59 -5.77
C ILE A 17 -8.99 -42.28 -6.31
N TRP A 18 -9.42 -42.90 -7.40
CA TRP A 18 -10.77 -42.73 -7.96
C TRP A 18 -11.88 -43.20 -7.03
N LYS A 19 -11.68 -44.31 -6.32
CA LYS A 19 -12.62 -44.85 -5.33
C LYS A 19 -12.74 -43.96 -4.09
N ARG A 20 -11.65 -43.27 -3.72
CA ARG A 20 -11.57 -42.36 -2.57
C ARG A 20 -11.49 -40.88 -2.96
N LYS A 21 -11.94 -40.50 -4.16
CA LYS A 21 -11.90 -39.12 -4.67
C LYS A 21 -12.52 -38.09 -3.72
N TRP A 22 -13.54 -38.51 -2.95
CA TRP A 22 -14.17 -37.69 -1.92
C TRP A 22 -13.22 -37.30 -0.78
N LEU A 23 -12.22 -38.11 -0.44
CA LEU A 23 -11.21 -37.77 0.56
C LEU A 23 -10.28 -36.62 0.11
N ILE A 24 -10.20 -36.33 -1.18
CA ILE A 24 -9.42 -35.21 -1.72
C ILE A 24 -10.33 -34.01 -1.99
N ILE A 25 -11.51 -34.25 -2.57
CA ILE A 25 -12.46 -33.19 -2.92
C ILE A 25 -12.98 -32.45 -1.69
N ILE A 26 -13.38 -33.17 -0.63
CA ILE A 26 -13.94 -32.57 0.59
C ILE A 26 -12.95 -31.61 1.26
N PRO A 27 -11.70 -32.00 1.60
CA PRO A 27 -10.79 -31.08 2.27
C PRO A 27 -10.43 -29.89 1.38
N THR A 28 -10.27 -30.10 0.06
CA THR A 28 -9.96 -29.01 -0.86
C THR A 28 -11.11 -28.00 -0.91
N PHE A 29 -12.36 -28.49 -0.97
CA PHE A 29 -13.54 -27.64 -0.94
C PHE A 29 -13.68 -26.87 0.38
N VAL A 30 -13.46 -27.55 1.51
CA VAL A 30 -13.44 -26.90 2.85
C VAL A 30 -12.40 -25.80 2.90
N LEU A 31 -11.20 -26.02 2.34
CA LEU A 31 -10.13 -25.04 2.32
C LEU A 31 -10.48 -23.82 1.45
N VAL A 32 -11.07 -24.03 0.27
CA VAL A 32 -11.57 -22.96 -0.59
C VAL A 32 -12.65 -22.13 0.11
N VAL A 33 -13.62 -22.79 0.75
CA VAL A 33 -14.68 -22.09 1.50
C VAL A 33 -14.09 -21.33 2.68
N ALA A 34 -13.17 -21.94 3.44
CA ALA A 34 -12.51 -21.30 4.57
C ALA A 34 -11.72 -20.05 4.16
N VAL A 35 -10.95 -20.11 3.08
CA VAL A 35 -10.23 -18.96 2.52
C VAL A 35 -11.20 -17.90 2.02
N GLY A 36 -12.27 -18.30 1.34
CA GLY A 36 -13.31 -17.37 0.88
C GLY A 36 -13.94 -16.60 2.03
N VAL A 37 -14.34 -17.30 3.10
CA VAL A 37 -14.88 -16.67 4.31
C VAL A 37 -13.84 -15.76 4.96
N TYR A 38 -12.60 -16.22 5.11
CA TYR A 38 -11.53 -15.42 5.70
C TYR A 38 -11.28 -14.13 4.90
N SER A 39 -11.36 -14.19 3.56
CA SER A 39 -11.22 -13.02 2.69
C SER A 39 -12.25 -11.92 2.97
N PHE A 40 -13.46 -12.26 3.43
CA PHE A 40 -14.47 -11.26 3.81
C PHE A 40 -14.18 -10.61 5.16
N PHE A 41 -13.36 -11.23 6.01
CA PHE A 41 -12.95 -10.65 7.30
C PHE A 41 -11.72 -9.76 7.19
N LEU A 42 -11.02 -9.74 6.04
CA LEU A 42 -9.88 -8.84 5.88
C LEU A 42 -10.36 -7.38 5.89
N PRO A 43 -9.78 -6.52 6.73
CA PRO A 43 -10.07 -5.10 6.70
C PRO A 43 -9.64 -4.52 5.35
N ARG A 44 -10.46 -3.62 4.80
CA ARG A 44 -10.10 -2.87 3.60
C ARG A 44 -9.06 -1.82 3.97
N GLU A 45 -7.81 -2.07 3.62
CA GLU A 45 -6.75 -1.07 3.69
C GLU A 45 -6.81 -0.19 2.44
N TRP A 46 -6.99 1.12 2.65
CA TRP A 46 -7.02 2.11 1.57
C TRP A 46 -5.76 2.97 1.67
N GLU A 47 -4.99 3.02 0.59
CA GLU A 47 -3.85 3.92 0.46
C GLU A 47 -4.25 5.11 -0.39
N VAL A 48 -4.04 6.32 0.13
CA VAL A 48 -4.16 7.56 -0.62
C VAL A 48 -2.77 8.17 -0.75
N ASP A 49 -2.37 8.43 -1.99
CA ASP A 49 -1.08 9.04 -2.36
C ASP A 49 -1.32 10.33 -3.13
N ALA A 50 -0.61 11.40 -2.75
CA ALA A 50 -0.62 12.68 -3.44
C ALA A 50 0.79 13.23 -3.60
N ILE A 51 1.08 13.85 -4.76
CA ILE A 51 2.33 14.56 -4.99
C ILE A 51 2.02 16.05 -5.03
N ILE A 52 2.69 16.82 -4.16
CA ILE A 52 2.56 18.28 -4.09
C ILE A 52 3.89 18.94 -4.43
N GLN A 53 3.82 20.09 -5.07
CA GLN A 53 4.97 20.94 -5.32
C GLN A 53 4.79 22.25 -4.54
N PRO A 54 5.72 22.64 -3.65
CA PRO A 54 5.68 23.93 -2.97
C PRO A 54 5.65 25.08 -3.97
N SER A 55 4.93 26.15 -3.62
CA SER A 55 4.84 27.35 -4.46
C SER A 55 6.21 28.00 -4.62
N LYS A 56 6.59 28.26 -5.87
CA LYS A 56 7.79 29.01 -6.24
C LYS A 56 7.44 30.49 -6.30
N TYR A 57 8.15 31.32 -5.55
CA TYR A 57 8.05 32.77 -5.67
C TYR A 57 9.32 33.30 -6.32
N MET A 58 9.16 34.24 -7.26
CA MET A 58 10.28 34.95 -7.87
C MET A 58 10.58 36.17 -7.00
N THR A 59 11.76 36.22 -6.38
CA THR A 59 12.24 37.42 -5.70
C THR A 59 13.33 38.07 -6.56
N GLN A 60 13.24 39.38 -6.79
CA GLN A 60 14.26 40.13 -7.49
C GLN A 60 15.45 40.36 -6.54
N THR A 61 16.61 39.78 -6.83
CA THR A 61 17.87 40.09 -6.13
C THR A 61 18.28 41.53 -6.46
N GLU A 62 19.03 42.20 -5.57
CA GLU A 62 19.50 43.60 -5.75
C GLU A 62 20.23 43.87 -7.09
N ASP A 63 20.75 42.82 -7.74
CA ASP A 63 21.41 42.86 -9.06
C ASP A 63 20.45 42.72 -10.27
N GLY A 64 19.12 42.69 -10.06
CA GLY A 64 18.12 42.64 -11.12
C GLY A 64 17.91 41.26 -11.78
N VAL A 65 18.54 40.21 -11.26
CA VAL A 65 18.35 38.82 -11.69
C VAL A 65 17.23 38.18 -10.89
N TYR A 66 16.24 37.61 -11.58
CA TYR A 66 15.19 36.80 -10.95
C TYR A 66 15.76 35.42 -10.61
N SER A 67 15.92 35.13 -9.32
CA SER A 67 16.23 33.78 -8.85
C SER A 67 14.95 33.09 -8.41
N GLU A 68 14.75 31.84 -8.84
CA GLU A 68 13.67 30.98 -8.39
C GLU A 68 14.07 30.42 -7.02
N ILE A 69 13.70 31.11 -5.95
CA ILE A 69 14.04 30.68 -4.59
C ILE A 69 12.85 29.90 -4.02
N THR A 70 13.06 28.62 -3.75
CA THR A 70 12.14 27.85 -2.91
C THR A 70 12.28 28.39 -1.48
N ILE A 71 11.25 29.04 -0.94
CA ILE A 71 11.28 29.70 0.38
C ILE A 71 11.53 28.70 1.52
N VAL A 72 11.12 27.44 1.33
CA VAL A 72 11.24 26.38 2.33
C VAL A 72 11.68 25.09 1.67
N ASP A 73 12.82 24.56 2.12
CA ASP A 73 13.34 23.28 1.66
C ASP A 73 12.24 22.20 1.77
N PRO A 74 11.90 21.47 0.69
CA PRO A 74 10.95 20.37 0.71
C PRO A 74 11.20 19.38 1.86
N THR A 75 12.47 19.17 2.25
CA THR A 75 12.80 18.30 3.38
C THR A 75 12.25 18.82 4.71
N GLN A 76 12.25 20.15 4.92
CA GLN A 76 11.69 20.78 6.12
C GLN A 76 10.16 20.69 6.14
N ILE A 77 9.51 20.87 4.99
CA ILE A 77 8.06 20.71 4.87
C ILE A 77 7.66 19.25 5.16
N ALA A 78 8.41 18.28 4.62
CA ALA A 78 8.20 16.87 4.92
C ALA A 78 8.34 16.58 6.42
N ALA A 79 9.37 17.12 7.06
CA ALA A 79 9.57 16.98 8.51
C ALA A 79 8.39 17.55 9.30
N GLN A 80 7.93 18.76 8.99
CA GLN A 80 6.79 19.40 9.67
C GLN A 80 5.48 18.63 9.49
N ILE A 81 5.23 18.04 8.31
CA ILE A 81 4.06 17.16 8.08
C ILE A 81 4.17 15.90 8.93
N ASN A 82 5.35 15.27 8.97
CA ASN A 82 5.60 14.08 9.79
C ASN A 82 5.53 14.38 11.31
N GLU A 83 5.80 15.61 11.72
CA GLU A 83 5.63 16.12 13.08
C GLU A 83 4.20 16.59 13.38
N GLU A 84 3.23 16.32 12.50
CA GLU A 84 1.81 16.63 12.69
C GLU A 84 1.51 18.14 12.81
N SER A 85 2.44 19.01 12.43
CA SER A 85 2.35 20.46 12.61
C SER A 85 1.14 21.09 11.92
N TYR A 86 0.62 20.45 10.87
CA TYR A 86 -0.50 20.93 10.06
C TYR A 86 -1.83 20.23 10.37
N ASN A 87 -1.86 19.16 11.16
CA ASN A 87 -3.04 18.31 11.33
C ASN A 87 -4.25 19.08 11.87
N ASN A 88 -4.04 19.91 12.90
CA ASN A 88 -5.11 20.71 13.49
C ASN A 88 -5.69 21.74 12.51
N LEU A 89 -4.84 22.36 11.69
CA LEU A 89 -5.28 23.35 10.70
C LEU A 89 -6.07 22.67 9.59
N ILE A 90 -5.59 21.55 9.08
CA ILE A 90 -6.27 20.79 8.02
C ILE A 90 -7.60 20.23 8.54
N ALA A 91 -7.64 19.68 9.76
CA ALA A 91 -8.87 19.18 10.37
C ALA A 91 -9.91 20.30 10.55
N ALA A 92 -9.49 21.49 10.97
CA ALA A 92 -10.39 22.64 11.10
C ALA A 92 -10.96 23.09 9.75
N GLU A 93 -10.11 23.19 8.71
CA GLU A 93 -10.52 23.62 7.37
C GLU A 93 -11.46 22.61 6.70
N LEU A 94 -11.22 21.31 6.90
CA LEU A 94 -12.04 20.22 6.37
C LEU A 94 -13.23 19.87 7.26
N ASN A 95 -13.39 20.54 8.40
CA ASN A 95 -14.43 20.29 9.39
C ASN A 95 -14.48 18.82 9.86
N LEU A 96 -13.29 18.25 10.14
CA LEU A 96 -13.07 16.89 10.62
C LEU A 96 -12.75 16.90 12.13
N ASP A 97 -13.15 15.85 12.85
CA ASP A 97 -12.65 15.62 14.21
C ASP A 97 -11.17 15.20 14.13
N ILE A 98 -10.31 15.83 14.93
CA ILE A 98 -8.88 15.50 15.00
C ILE A 98 -8.65 14.04 15.40
N ARG A 99 -9.60 13.42 16.13
CA ARG A 99 -9.55 12.00 16.52
C ARG A 99 -9.73 11.05 15.34
N GLU A 100 -10.39 11.53 14.29
CA GLU A 100 -10.60 10.79 13.04
C GLU A 100 -9.57 11.15 11.98
N PHE A 101 -8.65 12.08 12.28
CA PHE A 101 -7.64 12.54 11.33
C PHE A 101 -6.61 11.44 11.07
N PRO A 102 -6.39 11.04 9.80
CA PRO A 102 -5.44 9.99 9.47
C PRO A 102 -4.01 10.48 9.69
N LYS A 103 -3.13 9.56 10.09
CA LYS A 103 -1.70 9.86 10.13
C LYS A 103 -1.18 10.06 8.71
N LEU A 104 -0.56 11.22 8.50
CA LEU A 104 0.07 11.56 7.24
C LEU A 104 1.56 11.24 7.32
N LYS A 105 2.11 10.76 6.21
CA LYS A 105 3.55 10.69 5.99
C LYS A 105 3.93 11.53 4.81
N ALA A 106 5.04 12.24 4.90
CA ALA A 106 5.60 13.01 3.82
C ALA A 106 7.04 12.60 3.54
N GLU A 107 7.36 12.43 2.25
CA GLU A 107 8.71 12.18 1.76
C GLU A 107 9.05 13.16 0.63
N ASN A 108 10.27 13.67 0.63
CA ASN A 108 10.78 14.42 -0.53
C ASN A 108 11.25 13.43 -1.60
N LEU A 109 10.79 13.63 -2.82
CA LEU A 109 11.25 12.85 -3.96
C LEU A 109 12.68 13.30 -4.32
N ARG A 110 13.63 12.36 -4.29
CA ARG A 110 15.05 12.60 -4.51
C ARG A 110 15.30 13.46 -5.75
N ASP A 111 16.20 14.43 -5.60
CA ASP A 111 16.63 15.32 -6.67
C ASP A 111 15.49 16.16 -7.28
N THR A 112 14.38 16.33 -6.55
CA THR A 112 13.25 17.16 -6.98
C THR A 112 12.75 18.07 -5.86
N ASN A 113 12.04 19.13 -6.25
CA ASN A 113 11.30 19.98 -5.33
C ASN A 113 9.89 19.46 -5.03
N MET A 114 9.64 18.15 -5.23
CA MET A 114 8.33 17.55 -5.03
C MET A 114 8.27 16.78 -3.71
N LEU A 115 7.08 16.76 -3.13
CA LEU A 115 6.76 16.06 -1.91
C LEU A 115 5.69 15.04 -2.21
N ARG A 116 5.91 13.79 -1.81
CA ARG A 116 4.86 12.78 -1.78
C ARG A 116 4.28 12.71 -0.37
N ILE A 117 2.95 12.80 -0.27
CA ILE A 117 2.19 12.65 0.96
C ILE A 117 1.34 11.39 0.83
N SER A 118 1.34 10.56 1.87
CA SER A 118 0.55 9.33 1.91
C SER A 118 -0.12 9.11 3.25
N THR A 119 -1.22 8.37 3.26
CA THR A 119 -1.95 7.95 4.47
C THR A 119 -1.45 6.60 5.01
N ARG A 120 -0.31 6.11 4.53
CA ARG A 120 0.18 4.76 4.84
C ARG A 120 0.75 4.68 6.27
N GLU A 121 -0.04 4.16 7.20
CA GLU A 121 0.49 3.58 8.43
C GLU A 121 1.14 2.24 8.05
N ASN A 122 2.37 2.00 8.48
CA ASN A 122 3.20 0.92 7.95
C ASN A 122 2.78 -0.45 8.52
#